data_AF-A0A350JLP8-F1
#
_entry.id   AF-A0A350JLP8-F1
#
_cell.length_a   1.000
_cell.length_b   1.000
_cell.length_c   1.000
_cell.angle_alpha   90.00
_cell.angle_beta   90.00
_cell.angle_gamma   90.00
#
_symmetry.space_group_name_H-M   'P 1'
#
loop_
_entity.id
_entity.type
_entity.pdbx_description
1 polymer ?
#
loop_
_entity_poly.entity_id
_entity_poly.type
_entity_poly.pdbx_seq_one_letter_code
_entity_poly.pdbx_strand_id
1 'polypeptide(L)'
;MFFLSFGADDGKTFALLNKFFSTSDVLVECASSDHIRNAVSEVIALRRVGSANHELERDPVAKREFQERLNAAEQAEKAVLNAFIEQPEIHRWEHKGQKLDVNCKKDLQISLSACLQAIYPKAPIFRNELINRDRPSGQAVMARNKLMAAMNNHASTPELGFPETTFPAEKAIYRALFSVTGIHRVPTELGALCEFVKPAGLGVGSVLPVWNCIEAFIASTTVQQRSFVELNETLMRPPFGVKAGVLPLLYFAVYLVNQSAIGVFENRRFRPRFTDEMIERFAKRPDEFTIQYFKIEGLNESIFNQYERAFAGGVTAPKTGKKKSVLNLVKPLAAFMGSLPEYTQTTREGLSDRAQKVRSAFNLAKSPNDLIFYDLPSALGFSGSNGMAGAELEDFSTALTEVIQEFSRCHERLITRFKEVLNEGLGREVAIDLAECRRTCGNLYGLEQYSQDVRLLGGFIARLTKVQVEDSEWFENVLMYLGRKPTKKWTDTDCNTALFRLKDFLRQINDLEKIRLETKGAYVNDPNVDFYLLKAIRKGGAPLDRVVVIDHLTEEAIAQTLKALSKELMNLDDELRGACLARLMMTVLGQQEATGDEALPVTELDDFGDML
;
A
#
# COMPACT_ATOMS: atom_id res chain seq x y z
N MET A 1 0.32 -21.48 -45.84
CA MET A 1 1.32 -22.56 -46.01
C MET A 1 1.74 -22.59 -47.47
N PHE A 2 3.05 -22.43 -47.73
CA PHE A 2 3.59 -22.41 -49.08
C PHE A 2 4.11 -23.80 -49.45
N PHE A 3 3.58 -24.38 -50.52
CA PHE A 3 4.07 -25.60 -51.12
C PHE A 3 4.93 -25.25 -52.34
N LEU A 4 6.22 -25.55 -52.22
CA LEU A 4 7.19 -25.32 -53.29
C LEU A 4 7.14 -26.51 -54.25
N SER A 5 6.58 -26.29 -55.45
CA SER A 5 6.46 -27.31 -56.50
C SER A 5 7.74 -27.33 -57.35
N PHE A 6 8.38 -28.48 -57.51
CA PHE A 6 9.63 -28.64 -58.27
C PHE A 6 9.43 -29.36 -59.62
N GLY A 7 8.23 -29.92 -59.86
CA GLY A 7 7.90 -30.57 -61.13
C GLY A 7 6.39 -30.74 -61.37
N ALA A 8 6.02 -31.14 -62.59
CA ALA A 8 4.62 -31.28 -63.00
C ALA A 8 3.84 -32.36 -62.21
N ASP A 9 4.53 -33.37 -61.66
CA ASP A 9 3.91 -34.40 -60.81
C ASP A 9 3.60 -33.90 -59.39
N ASP A 10 4.22 -32.81 -58.93
CA ASP A 10 3.98 -32.23 -57.60
C ASP A 10 2.61 -31.57 -57.48
N GLY A 11 2.00 -31.16 -58.60
CA GLY A 11 0.63 -30.62 -58.62
C GLY A 11 -0.43 -31.65 -58.23
N LYS A 12 -0.18 -32.96 -58.48
CA LYS A 12 -1.05 -34.05 -58.01
C LYS A 12 -0.88 -34.25 -56.49
N THR A 13 0.34 -34.12 -56.00
CA THR A 13 0.67 -34.17 -54.57
C THR A 13 0.04 -33.00 -53.82
N PHE A 14 0.06 -31.79 -54.40
CA PHE A 14 -0.54 -30.59 -53.81
C PHE A 14 -2.04 -30.76 -53.51
N ALA A 15 -2.80 -31.39 -54.41
CA ALA A 15 -4.22 -31.66 -54.18
C ALA A 15 -4.47 -32.61 -52.98
N LEU A 16 -3.55 -33.53 -52.70
CA LEU A 16 -3.62 -34.46 -51.58
C LEU A 16 -3.29 -33.78 -50.24
N LEU A 17 -2.53 -32.68 -50.26
CA LEU A 17 -2.13 -31.94 -49.05
C LEU A 17 -3.32 -31.37 -48.28
N ASN A 18 -4.43 -31.06 -48.95
CA ASN A 18 -5.66 -30.59 -48.31
C ASN A 18 -6.15 -31.51 -47.17
N LYS A 19 -5.78 -32.80 -47.17
CA LYS A 19 -6.14 -33.76 -46.10
C LYS A 19 -5.31 -33.62 -44.83
N PHE A 20 -4.14 -32.99 -44.92
CA PHE A 20 -3.17 -32.87 -43.82
C PHE A 20 -3.16 -31.48 -43.17
N PHE A 21 -3.83 -30.49 -43.75
CA PHE A 21 -3.86 -29.11 -43.26
C PHE A 21 -5.22 -28.73 -42.68
N SER A 22 -5.21 -27.76 -41.77
CA SER A 22 -6.40 -27.36 -41.04
C SER A 22 -7.33 -26.48 -41.89
N THR A 23 -8.56 -26.31 -41.45
CA THR A 23 -9.53 -25.39 -42.08
C THR A 23 -9.12 -23.92 -42.02
N SER A 24 -8.08 -23.58 -41.26
CA SER A 24 -7.54 -22.23 -41.11
C SER A 24 -6.37 -21.95 -42.06
N ASP A 25 -5.84 -22.96 -42.73
CA ASP A 25 -4.66 -22.83 -43.58
C ASP A 25 -5.06 -22.49 -45.02
N VAL A 26 -4.39 -21.48 -45.58
CA VAL A 26 -4.41 -21.20 -47.02
C VAL A 26 -3.18 -21.86 -47.64
N LEU A 27 -3.39 -22.68 -48.67
CA LEU A 27 -2.33 -23.38 -49.39
C LEU A 27 -1.99 -22.61 -50.67
N VAL A 28 -0.69 -22.52 -50.96
CA VAL A 28 -0.18 -21.83 -52.14
C VAL A 28 0.78 -22.76 -52.87
N GLU A 29 0.50 -23.07 -54.13
CA GLU A 29 1.42 -23.80 -55.01
C GLU A 29 2.31 -22.80 -55.74
N CYS A 30 3.61 -22.88 -55.48
CA CYS A 30 4.60 -21.95 -56.02
C CYS A 30 5.32 -22.58 -57.21
N ALA A 31 5.21 -21.99 -58.40
CA ALA A 31 5.92 -22.45 -59.59
C ALA A 31 7.42 -22.11 -59.60
N SER A 32 7.85 -21.08 -58.85
CA SER A 32 9.25 -20.57 -58.81
C SER A 32 10.03 -21.07 -57.59
N SER A 33 9.95 -22.36 -57.28
CA SER A 33 10.45 -22.96 -56.04
C SER A 33 11.96 -22.84 -55.82
N ASP A 34 12.77 -22.92 -56.88
CA ASP A 34 14.24 -22.86 -56.81
C ASP A 34 14.75 -21.46 -56.42
N HIS A 35 14.18 -20.41 -57.00
CA HIS A 35 14.55 -19.03 -56.66
C HIS A 35 14.26 -18.71 -55.18
N ILE A 36 13.11 -19.18 -54.68
CA ILE A 36 12.72 -19.00 -53.28
C ILE A 36 13.66 -19.78 -52.37
N ARG A 37 13.92 -21.05 -52.69
CA ARG A 37 14.81 -21.91 -51.91
C ARG A 37 16.21 -21.29 -51.82
N ASN A 38 16.77 -20.82 -52.94
CA ASN A 38 18.11 -20.25 -52.97
C ASN A 38 18.20 -18.96 -52.15
N ALA A 39 17.27 -18.02 -52.34
CA ALA A 39 17.27 -16.75 -51.61
C ALA A 39 17.13 -16.94 -50.09
N VAL A 40 16.21 -17.80 -49.65
CA VAL A 40 16.00 -18.10 -48.22
C VAL A 40 17.19 -18.88 -47.64
N SER A 41 17.73 -19.86 -48.38
CA SER A 41 18.89 -20.65 -47.92
C SER A 41 20.14 -19.79 -47.76
N GLU A 42 20.36 -18.82 -48.64
CA GLU A 42 21.49 -17.88 -48.53
C GLU A 42 21.39 -17.02 -47.27
N VAL A 43 20.21 -16.46 -46.96
CA VAL A 43 20.00 -15.68 -45.73
C VAL A 43 20.18 -16.56 -44.49
N ILE A 44 19.65 -17.78 -44.48
CA ILE A 44 19.82 -18.72 -43.35
C ILE A 44 21.31 -19.05 -43.16
N ALA A 45 22.03 -19.34 -44.24
CA ALA A 45 23.46 -19.64 -44.21
C ALA A 45 24.27 -18.46 -43.66
N LEU A 46 24.02 -17.24 -44.16
CA LEU A 46 24.71 -16.02 -43.71
C LEU A 46 24.40 -15.70 -42.24
N ARG A 47 23.13 -15.79 -41.80
CA ARG A 47 22.78 -15.61 -40.38
C ARG A 47 23.46 -16.63 -39.49
N ARG A 48 23.56 -17.89 -39.93
CA ARG A 48 24.28 -18.94 -39.20
C ARG A 48 25.76 -18.60 -39.07
N VAL A 49 26.42 -18.18 -40.16
CA VAL A 49 27.81 -17.73 -40.18
C VAL A 49 28.02 -16.57 -39.19
N GLY A 50 27.14 -15.57 -39.20
CA GLY A 50 27.21 -14.43 -38.27
C GLY A 50 27.04 -14.83 -36.80
N SER A 51 26.20 -15.82 -36.51
CA SER A 51 25.98 -16.31 -35.13
C SER A 51 27.09 -17.24 -34.61
N ALA A 52 27.77 -17.97 -35.51
CA ALA A 52 28.70 -19.04 -35.14
C ALA A 52 30.16 -18.59 -35.06
N ASN A 53 30.55 -17.50 -35.74
CA ASN A 53 31.96 -17.11 -35.89
C ASN A 53 32.29 -15.80 -35.17
N HIS A 54 32.90 -15.90 -33.98
CA HIS A 54 33.38 -14.73 -33.22
C HIS A 54 34.57 -14.00 -33.85
N GLU A 55 35.23 -14.61 -34.84
CA GLU A 55 36.34 -14.00 -35.58
C GLU A 55 35.89 -12.80 -36.43
N LEU A 56 34.62 -12.78 -36.88
CA LEU A 56 34.03 -11.66 -37.59
C LEU A 56 33.94 -10.38 -36.74
N GLU A 57 33.98 -10.47 -35.42
CA GLU A 57 34.00 -9.29 -34.55
C GLU A 57 35.40 -8.67 -34.41
N ARG A 58 36.44 -9.44 -34.72
CA ARG A 58 37.85 -9.03 -34.57
C ARG A 58 38.39 -8.30 -35.81
N ASP A 59 37.76 -8.49 -36.96
CA ASP A 59 38.11 -7.83 -38.22
C ASP A 59 36.97 -6.89 -38.68
N PRO A 60 37.14 -5.57 -38.55
CA PRO A 60 36.15 -4.59 -38.98
C PRO A 60 35.84 -4.62 -40.48
N VAL A 61 36.79 -5.00 -41.33
CA VAL A 61 36.61 -5.07 -42.80
C VAL A 61 35.77 -6.29 -43.13
N ALA A 62 36.11 -7.47 -42.58
CA ALA A 62 35.32 -8.69 -42.76
C ALA A 62 33.90 -8.53 -42.20
N LYS A 63 33.74 -7.86 -41.06
CA LYS A 63 32.41 -7.53 -40.49
C LYS A 63 31.57 -6.70 -41.43
N ARG A 64 32.17 -5.67 -42.03
CA ARG A 64 31.49 -4.78 -42.97
C ARG A 64 31.06 -5.53 -44.24
N GLU A 65 31.97 -6.25 -44.86
CA GLU A 65 31.69 -7.06 -46.07
C GLU A 65 30.58 -8.09 -45.80
N PHE A 66 30.65 -8.79 -44.66
CA PHE A 66 29.62 -9.73 -44.23
C PHE A 66 28.26 -9.05 -44.08
N GLN A 67 28.21 -7.89 -43.42
CA GLN A 67 26.95 -7.16 -43.21
C GLN A 67 26.38 -6.65 -44.53
N GLU A 68 27.22 -6.16 -45.44
CA GLU A 68 26.80 -5.75 -46.79
C GLU A 68 26.21 -6.93 -47.56
N ARG A 69 26.86 -8.11 -47.53
CA ARG A 69 26.35 -9.34 -48.16
C ARG A 69 25.06 -9.84 -47.53
N LEU A 70 24.95 -9.83 -46.20
CA LEU A 70 23.73 -10.20 -45.49
C LEU A 70 22.58 -9.26 -45.87
N ASN A 71 22.82 -7.95 -45.89
CA ASN A 71 21.80 -6.97 -46.27
C ASN A 71 21.32 -7.20 -47.72
N ALA A 72 22.24 -7.48 -48.65
CA ALA A 72 21.90 -7.79 -50.05
C ALA A 72 21.05 -9.07 -50.17
N ALA A 73 21.45 -10.14 -49.46
CA ALA A 73 20.69 -11.39 -49.43
C ALA A 73 19.28 -11.20 -48.81
N GLU A 74 19.17 -10.42 -47.73
CA GLU A 74 17.88 -10.10 -47.11
C GLU A 74 16.98 -9.24 -48.02
N GLN A 75 17.57 -8.36 -48.85
CA GLN A 75 16.82 -7.62 -49.87
C GLN A 75 16.31 -8.54 -50.98
N ALA A 76 17.14 -9.48 -51.45
CA ALA A 76 16.75 -10.46 -52.45
C ALA A 76 15.64 -11.39 -51.93
N GLU A 77 15.77 -11.90 -50.70
CA GLU A 77 14.73 -12.69 -50.03
C GLU A 77 13.42 -11.90 -49.97
N LYS A 78 13.45 -10.65 -49.49
CA LYS A 78 12.25 -9.79 -49.44
C LYS A 78 11.63 -9.56 -50.81
N ALA A 79 12.43 -9.35 -51.86
CA ALA A 79 11.93 -9.15 -53.21
C ALA A 79 11.18 -10.39 -53.72
N VAL A 80 11.75 -11.58 -53.54
CA VAL A 80 11.12 -12.86 -53.93
C VAL A 80 9.85 -13.11 -53.11
N LEU A 81 9.86 -12.83 -51.80
CA LEU A 81 8.68 -13.00 -50.95
C LEU A 81 7.58 -11.97 -51.26
N ASN A 82 7.93 -10.73 -51.60
CA ASN A 82 6.95 -9.71 -51.99
C ASN A 82 6.30 -10.04 -53.33
N ALA A 83 7.00 -10.74 -54.24
CA ALA A 83 6.44 -11.16 -55.53
C ALA A 83 5.17 -12.01 -55.36
N PHE A 84 5.02 -12.78 -54.28
CA PHE A 84 3.79 -13.51 -53.97
C PHE A 84 2.54 -12.63 -53.87
N ILE A 85 2.73 -11.40 -53.39
CA ILE A 85 1.65 -10.44 -53.15
C ILE A 85 1.51 -9.49 -54.34
N GLU A 86 2.62 -9.16 -55.01
CA GLU A 86 2.61 -8.26 -56.17
C GLU A 86 2.13 -8.96 -57.46
N GLN A 87 2.38 -10.26 -57.62
CA GLN A 87 1.98 -11.07 -58.78
C GLN A 87 1.28 -12.38 -58.35
N PRO A 88 0.19 -12.30 -57.57
CA PRO A 88 -0.45 -13.47 -57.00
C PRO A 88 -1.08 -14.41 -58.04
N GLU A 89 -1.36 -13.92 -59.25
CA GLU A 89 -1.91 -14.66 -60.38
C GLU A 89 -0.97 -15.76 -60.93
N ILE A 90 0.33 -15.68 -60.65
CA ILE A 90 1.33 -16.69 -61.04
C ILE A 90 1.20 -17.95 -60.17
N HIS A 91 0.57 -17.82 -59.00
CA HIS A 91 0.46 -18.87 -58.00
C HIS A 91 -0.95 -19.44 -57.95
N ARG A 92 -1.07 -20.74 -57.63
CA ARG A 92 -2.36 -21.35 -57.36
C ARG A 92 -2.65 -21.30 -55.86
N TRP A 93 -3.75 -20.64 -55.52
CA TRP A 93 -4.21 -20.47 -54.15
C TRP A 93 -5.38 -21.42 -53.86
N GLU A 94 -5.36 -22.09 -52.72
CA GLU A 94 -6.44 -22.97 -52.27
C GLU A 94 -6.80 -22.74 -50.80
N HIS A 95 -8.09 -22.81 -50.48
CA HIS A 95 -8.61 -22.83 -49.11
C HIS A 95 -9.66 -23.94 -48.98
N LYS A 96 -9.51 -24.82 -47.99
CA LYS A 96 -10.42 -25.96 -47.77
C LYS A 96 -10.65 -26.84 -49.02
N GLY A 97 -9.62 -27.03 -49.84
CA GLY A 97 -9.69 -27.79 -51.10
C GLY A 97 -10.43 -27.09 -52.24
N GLN A 98 -10.80 -25.82 -52.09
CA GLN A 98 -11.35 -25.00 -53.16
C GLN A 98 -10.29 -24.04 -53.70
N LYS A 99 -10.15 -23.99 -55.03
CA LYS A 99 -9.29 -23.02 -55.70
C LYS A 99 -9.84 -21.60 -55.51
N LEU A 100 -9.00 -20.70 -55.02
CA LEU A 100 -9.32 -19.27 -54.94
C LEU A 100 -9.06 -18.62 -56.29
N ASP A 101 -10.00 -17.81 -56.77
CA ASP A 101 -9.88 -17.07 -58.02
C ASP A 101 -9.13 -15.76 -57.75
N VAL A 102 -7.83 -15.76 -58.05
CA VAL A 102 -6.91 -14.66 -57.73
C VAL A 102 -6.20 -14.23 -59.01
N ASN A 103 -6.69 -13.15 -59.62
CA ASN A 103 -6.14 -12.63 -60.87
C ASN A 103 -5.32 -11.34 -60.67
N CYS A 104 -5.41 -10.74 -59.48
CA CYS A 104 -4.63 -9.59 -59.10
C CYS A 104 -4.51 -9.45 -57.57
N LYS A 105 -3.67 -8.52 -57.13
CA LYS A 105 -3.46 -8.18 -55.70
C LYS A 105 -4.75 -7.87 -54.94
N LYS A 106 -5.72 -7.22 -55.59
CA LYS A 106 -7.02 -6.90 -54.97
C LYS A 106 -7.84 -8.15 -54.70
N ASP A 107 -7.88 -9.09 -55.65
CA ASP A 107 -8.62 -10.35 -55.51
C ASP A 107 -8.03 -11.22 -54.40
N LEU A 108 -6.69 -11.23 -54.28
CA LEU A 108 -6.00 -11.89 -53.18
C LEU A 108 -6.43 -11.30 -51.83
N GLN A 109 -6.43 -9.97 -51.70
CA GLN A 109 -6.84 -9.30 -50.46
C GLN A 109 -8.30 -9.61 -50.08
N ILE A 110 -9.21 -9.61 -51.06
CA ILE A 110 -10.63 -9.96 -50.84
C ILE A 110 -10.75 -11.41 -50.39
N SER A 111 -10.08 -12.35 -51.08
CA SER A 111 -10.13 -13.77 -50.77
C SER A 111 -9.56 -14.08 -49.39
N LEU A 112 -8.41 -13.50 -49.04
CA LEU A 112 -7.83 -13.64 -47.70
C LEU A 112 -8.72 -13.03 -46.62
N SER A 113 -9.34 -11.88 -46.89
CA SER A 113 -10.29 -11.26 -45.95
C SER A 113 -11.51 -12.14 -45.71
N ALA A 114 -12.07 -12.75 -46.76
CA ALA A 114 -13.17 -13.70 -46.65
C ALA A 114 -12.79 -14.95 -45.85
N CYS A 115 -11.58 -15.50 -46.09
CA CYS A 115 -11.05 -16.61 -45.30
C CYS A 115 -10.94 -16.25 -43.82
N LEU A 116 -10.37 -15.08 -43.50
CA LEU A 116 -10.22 -14.61 -42.12
C LEU A 116 -11.57 -14.35 -41.43
N GLN A 117 -12.56 -13.80 -42.14
CA GLN A 117 -13.91 -13.61 -41.59
C GLN A 117 -14.59 -14.95 -41.29
N ALA A 118 -14.37 -15.97 -42.12
CA ALA A 118 -14.89 -17.32 -41.88
C ALA A 118 -14.20 -18.03 -40.71
N ILE A 119 -12.90 -17.78 -40.49
CA ILE A 119 -12.13 -18.36 -39.37
C ILE A 119 -12.43 -17.64 -38.06
N TYR A 120 -12.60 -16.30 -38.10
CA TYR A 120 -12.81 -15.45 -36.92
C TYR A 120 -14.17 -14.72 -36.95
N PRO A 121 -15.30 -15.44 -37.00
CA PRO A 121 -16.62 -14.83 -37.13
C PRO A 121 -17.06 -14.01 -35.90
N LYS A 122 -16.38 -14.17 -34.75
CA LYS A 122 -16.65 -13.45 -33.50
C LYS A 122 -15.57 -12.42 -33.17
N ALA A 123 -14.73 -12.04 -34.14
CA ALA A 123 -13.70 -11.02 -33.93
C ALA A 123 -14.31 -9.62 -33.76
N PRO A 124 -13.91 -8.87 -32.71
CA PRO A 124 -14.29 -7.48 -32.55
C PRO A 124 -13.53 -6.59 -33.55
N ILE A 125 -14.16 -5.50 -34.00
CA ILE A 125 -13.51 -4.51 -34.87
C ILE A 125 -12.99 -3.36 -34.00
N PHE A 126 -11.66 -3.30 -33.83
CA PHE A 126 -10.98 -2.18 -33.17
C PHE A 126 -10.13 -1.40 -34.16
N ARG A 127 -10.50 -0.14 -34.41
CA ARG A 127 -9.78 0.76 -35.32
C ARG A 127 -8.64 1.49 -34.60
N ASN A 128 -7.67 0.74 -34.07
CA ASN A 128 -6.50 1.29 -33.43
C ASN A 128 -5.28 0.35 -33.57
N GLU A 129 -4.42 0.65 -34.54
CA GLU A 129 -3.23 -0.15 -34.85
C GLU A 129 -2.13 -0.08 -33.79
N LEU A 130 -2.16 0.92 -32.90
CA LEU A 130 -1.18 1.04 -31.81
C LEU A 130 -1.33 -0.12 -30.83
N ILE A 131 -2.58 -0.48 -30.50
CA ILE A 131 -2.90 -1.49 -29.48
C ILE A 131 -3.39 -2.82 -30.05
N ASN A 132 -3.94 -2.82 -31.27
CA ASN A 132 -4.44 -4.04 -31.94
C ASN A 132 -3.28 -4.87 -32.53
N ARG A 133 -2.31 -5.23 -31.69
CA ARG A 133 -1.10 -5.99 -32.02
C ARG A 133 -0.75 -6.95 -30.89
N ASP A 134 -0.06 -8.05 -31.22
CA ASP A 134 0.41 -9.01 -30.21
C ASP A 134 1.52 -8.42 -29.33
N ARG A 135 2.35 -7.55 -29.90
CA ARG A 135 3.41 -6.81 -29.19
C ARG A 135 3.29 -5.31 -29.48
N PRO A 136 2.52 -4.56 -28.67
CA PRO A 136 2.45 -3.11 -28.77
C PRO A 136 3.81 -2.45 -28.53
N SER A 137 4.03 -1.26 -29.09
CA SER A 137 5.25 -0.48 -28.82
C SER A 137 5.29 0.02 -27.38
N GLY A 138 6.48 0.41 -26.87
CA GLY A 138 6.60 0.98 -25.53
C GLY A 138 5.68 2.20 -25.32
N GLN A 139 5.55 3.06 -26.33
CA GLN A 139 4.61 4.19 -26.30
C GLN A 139 3.14 3.74 -26.23
N ALA A 140 2.76 2.70 -26.98
CA ALA A 140 1.39 2.16 -26.93
C ALA A 140 1.09 1.49 -25.57
N VAL A 141 2.07 0.82 -24.97
CA VAL A 141 1.95 0.24 -23.62
C VAL A 141 1.75 1.35 -22.58
N MET A 142 2.53 2.43 -22.65
CA MET A 142 2.36 3.59 -21.76
C MET A 142 0.97 4.22 -21.90
N ALA A 143 0.51 4.41 -23.14
CA ALA A 143 -0.83 4.94 -23.41
C ALA A 143 -1.94 4.02 -22.87
N ARG A 144 -1.80 2.71 -23.03
CA ARG A 144 -2.72 1.72 -22.43
C ARG A 144 -2.76 1.84 -20.91
N ASN A 145 -1.61 1.94 -20.24
CA ASN A 145 -1.56 2.02 -18.77
C ASN A 145 -2.21 3.32 -18.27
N LYS A 146 -1.93 4.46 -18.93
CA LYS A 146 -2.61 5.74 -18.64
C LYS A 146 -4.12 5.65 -18.83
N LEU A 147 -4.57 4.99 -19.90
CA LEU A 147 -5.98 4.76 -20.13
C LEU A 147 -6.60 3.94 -19.00
N MET A 148 -5.98 2.84 -18.57
CA MET A 148 -6.50 2.02 -17.47
C MET A 148 -6.59 2.80 -16.15
N ALA A 149 -5.60 3.65 -15.84
CA ALA A 149 -5.67 4.54 -14.69
C ALA A 149 -6.85 5.53 -14.80
N ALA A 150 -7.07 6.13 -15.98
CA ALA A 150 -8.22 6.99 -16.23
C ALA A 150 -9.56 6.23 -16.11
N MET A 151 -9.63 4.98 -16.58
CA MET A 151 -10.80 4.13 -16.41
C MET A 151 -11.11 3.85 -14.94
N ASN A 152 -10.09 3.79 -14.06
CA ASN A 152 -10.28 3.55 -12.63
C ASN A 152 -10.71 4.82 -11.87
N ASN A 153 -10.08 5.95 -12.18
CA ASN A 153 -10.23 7.18 -11.40
C ASN A 153 -11.30 8.13 -11.94
N HIS A 154 -11.65 8.00 -13.21
CA HIS A 154 -12.52 8.92 -13.94
C HIS A 154 -13.65 8.21 -14.70
N ALA A 155 -14.06 7.02 -14.24
CA ALA A 155 -15.15 6.23 -14.86
C ALA A 155 -16.48 7.00 -14.99
N SER A 156 -16.74 7.96 -14.10
CA SER A 156 -17.99 8.73 -14.09
C SER A 156 -17.96 10.01 -14.89
N THR A 157 -16.83 10.36 -15.50
CA THR A 157 -16.67 11.59 -16.25
C THR A 157 -16.71 11.36 -17.77
N PRO A 158 -17.22 12.32 -18.55
CA PRO A 158 -17.18 12.25 -20.00
C PRO A 158 -15.75 12.06 -20.51
N GLU A 159 -15.58 11.16 -21.48
CA GLU A 159 -14.29 10.77 -22.05
C GLU A 159 -13.19 10.48 -21.01
N LEU A 160 -13.55 9.98 -19.82
CA LEU A 160 -12.62 9.68 -18.73
C LEU A 160 -11.77 10.89 -18.28
N GLY A 161 -12.28 12.11 -18.48
CA GLY A 161 -11.59 13.35 -18.11
C GLY A 161 -10.47 13.77 -19.05
N PHE A 162 -10.35 13.18 -20.25
CA PHE A 162 -9.38 13.64 -21.24
C PHE A 162 -9.73 15.04 -21.77
N PRO A 163 -8.74 15.92 -22.02
CA PRO A 163 -9.01 17.26 -22.53
C PRO A 163 -9.68 17.22 -23.91
N GLU A 164 -10.65 18.10 -24.17
CA GLU A 164 -11.38 18.13 -25.44
C GLU A 164 -10.48 18.46 -26.63
N THR A 165 -9.57 19.42 -26.45
CA THR A 165 -8.72 19.99 -27.50
C THR A 165 -7.51 19.13 -27.85
N THR A 166 -7.06 18.25 -26.95
CA THR A 166 -5.90 17.39 -27.18
C THR A 166 -6.32 15.95 -27.50
N PHE A 167 -5.53 15.29 -28.35
CA PHE A 167 -5.76 13.92 -28.80
C PHE A 167 -4.55 13.03 -28.52
N PRO A 168 -4.25 12.77 -27.23
CA PRO A 168 -3.18 11.87 -26.87
C PRO A 168 -3.53 10.43 -27.25
N ALA A 169 -2.52 9.55 -27.30
CA ALA A 169 -2.68 8.17 -27.75
C ALA A 169 -3.70 7.38 -26.91
N GLU A 170 -3.77 7.61 -25.60
CA GLU A 170 -4.74 7.02 -24.68
C GLU A 170 -6.19 7.38 -25.03
N LYS A 171 -6.45 8.62 -25.45
CA LYS A 171 -7.78 9.08 -25.89
C LYS A 171 -8.18 8.41 -27.20
N ALA A 172 -7.23 8.23 -28.13
CA ALA A 172 -7.47 7.51 -29.38
C ALA A 172 -7.78 6.02 -29.14
N ILE A 173 -7.09 5.38 -28.20
CA ILE A 173 -7.38 3.99 -27.79
C ILE A 173 -8.76 3.90 -27.12
N TYR A 174 -9.06 4.79 -26.17
CA TYR A 174 -10.36 4.88 -25.50
C TYR A 174 -11.51 4.96 -26.49
N ARG A 175 -11.42 5.90 -27.46
CA ARG A 175 -12.49 6.11 -28.43
C ARG A 175 -12.73 4.86 -29.28
N ALA A 176 -11.65 4.22 -29.75
CA ALA A 176 -11.72 3.03 -30.60
C ALA A 176 -12.28 1.79 -29.88
N LEU A 177 -12.00 1.64 -28.58
CA LEU A 177 -12.35 0.41 -27.84
C LEU A 177 -13.62 0.55 -27.01
N PHE A 178 -13.91 1.72 -26.43
CA PHE A 178 -14.95 1.88 -25.41
C PHE A 178 -16.07 2.84 -25.81
N SER A 179 -15.74 3.94 -26.48
CA SER A 179 -16.75 4.91 -26.93
C SER A 179 -17.55 4.36 -28.11
N VAL A 180 -16.88 3.94 -29.20
CA VAL A 180 -17.54 3.44 -30.42
C VAL A 180 -18.34 2.15 -30.17
N THR A 181 -17.87 1.32 -29.25
CA THR A 181 -18.49 0.03 -28.93
C THR A 181 -19.63 0.14 -27.93
N GLY A 182 -19.83 1.33 -27.34
CA GLY A 182 -20.86 1.60 -26.34
C GLY A 182 -20.59 0.95 -24.97
N ILE A 183 -19.34 0.54 -24.71
CA ILE A 183 -18.91 0.00 -23.41
C ILE A 183 -18.84 1.10 -22.36
N HIS A 184 -18.40 2.31 -22.74
CA HIS A 184 -18.50 3.49 -21.87
C HIS A 184 -19.58 4.41 -22.43
N ARG A 185 -20.68 4.58 -21.69
CA ARG A 185 -21.80 5.41 -22.11
C ARG A 185 -21.70 6.79 -21.49
N VAL A 186 -21.83 7.80 -22.35
CA VAL A 186 -22.04 9.20 -21.96
C VAL A 186 -23.53 9.48 -22.17
N PRO A 187 -24.34 9.53 -21.10
CA PRO A 187 -25.76 9.80 -21.22
C PRO A 187 -26.02 11.17 -21.86
N THR A 188 -27.08 11.26 -22.66
CA THR A 188 -27.56 12.54 -23.23
C THR A 188 -28.40 13.35 -22.25
N GLU A 189 -28.83 12.76 -21.14
CA GLU A 189 -29.63 13.44 -20.10
C GLU A 189 -28.75 14.27 -19.15
N LEU A 190 -29.19 15.50 -18.88
CA LEU A 190 -28.49 16.42 -17.99
C LEU A 190 -28.50 15.86 -16.55
N GLY A 191 -27.32 15.53 -16.02
CA GLY A 191 -27.14 15.03 -14.65
C GLY A 191 -27.00 13.51 -14.52
N ALA A 192 -27.11 12.75 -15.61
CA ALA A 192 -26.80 11.32 -15.60
C ALA A 192 -25.27 11.08 -15.66
N LEU A 193 -24.78 10.21 -14.78
CA LEU A 193 -23.35 9.91 -14.67
C LEU A 193 -22.90 9.00 -15.81
N CYS A 194 -21.66 9.20 -16.29
CA CYS A 194 -21.06 8.25 -17.22
C CYS A 194 -20.81 6.92 -16.51
N GLU A 195 -20.93 5.82 -17.22
CA GLU A 195 -20.64 4.50 -16.66
C GLU A 195 -20.17 3.50 -17.71
N PHE A 196 -19.41 2.53 -17.22
CA PHE A 196 -19.10 1.32 -17.97
C PHE A 196 -20.30 0.38 -17.92
N VAL A 197 -20.72 -0.11 -19.07
CA VAL A 197 -21.85 -1.03 -19.21
C VAL A 197 -21.53 -2.14 -20.22
N LYS A 198 -22.26 -3.23 -20.11
CA LYS A 198 -22.23 -4.32 -21.09
C LYS A 198 -22.64 -3.79 -22.48
N PRO A 199 -21.86 -4.08 -23.55
CA PRO A 199 -22.23 -3.66 -24.90
C PRO A 199 -23.52 -4.37 -25.34
N ALA A 200 -24.41 -3.66 -26.04
CA ALA A 200 -25.75 -4.18 -26.38
C ALA A 200 -25.89 -4.70 -27.83
N GLY A 201 -24.90 -4.46 -28.71
CA GLY A 201 -24.99 -4.80 -30.13
C GLY A 201 -24.57 -6.24 -30.45
N LEU A 202 -25.28 -6.91 -31.38
CA LEU A 202 -24.95 -8.24 -31.92
C LEU A 202 -24.50 -8.23 -33.39
N GLY A 203 -24.22 -7.05 -33.96
CA GLY A 203 -23.79 -6.90 -35.36
C GLY A 203 -22.38 -7.44 -35.64
N VAL A 204 -22.03 -7.50 -36.93
CA VAL A 204 -20.67 -7.87 -37.39
C VAL A 204 -19.63 -6.96 -36.75
N GLY A 205 -18.60 -7.55 -36.14
CA GLY A 205 -17.56 -6.81 -35.44
C GLY A 205 -17.91 -6.38 -34.01
N SER A 206 -19.02 -6.88 -33.46
CA SER A 206 -19.40 -6.62 -32.07
C SER A 206 -18.38 -7.17 -31.07
N VAL A 207 -18.16 -6.43 -29.99
CA VAL A 207 -17.35 -6.85 -28.84
C VAL A 207 -18.12 -7.81 -27.91
N LEU A 208 -19.44 -7.88 -28.05
CA LEU A 208 -20.31 -8.66 -27.17
C LEU A 208 -19.94 -10.16 -27.07
N PRO A 209 -19.56 -10.87 -28.15
CA PRO A 209 -19.14 -12.26 -28.04
C PRO A 209 -17.90 -12.43 -27.14
N VAL A 210 -16.92 -11.53 -27.27
CA VAL A 210 -15.72 -11.51 -26.41
C VAL A 210 -16.11 -11.16 -24.98
N TRP A 211 -16.96 -10.16 -24.79
CA TRP A 211 -17.48 -9.77 -23.49
C TRP A 211 -18.16 -10.93 -22.76
N ASN A 212 -19.07 -11.64 -23.43
CA ASN A 212 -19.76 -12.80 -22.88
C ASN A 212 -18.80 -13.94 -22.51
N CYS A 213 -17.73 -14.14 -23.29
CA CYS A 213 -16.69 -15.12 -22.98
C CYS A 213 -15.94 -14.75 -21.69
N ILE A 214 -15.60 -13.47 -21.51
CA ILE A 214 -14.96 -12.98 -20.27
C ILE A 214 -15.92 -13.11 -19.08
N GLU A 215 -17.19 -12.74 -19.22
CA GLU A 215 -18.20 -12.90 -18.15
C GLU A 215 -18.40 -14.36 -17.76
N ALA A 216 -18.48 -15.27 -18.73
CA ALA A 216 -18.58 -16.70 -18.46
C ALA A 216 -17.34 -17.24 -17.73
N PHE A 217 -16.16 -16.78 -18.10
CA PHE A 217 -14.93 -17.10 -17.39
C PHE A 217 -14.98 -16.61 -15.94
N ILE A 218 -15.36 -15.35 -15.71
CA ILE A 218 -15.52 -14.78 -14.36
C ILE A 218 -16.52 -15.61 -13.55
N ALA A 219 -17.67 -15.96 -14.12
CA ALA A 219 -18.68 -16.78 -13.44
C ALA A 219 -18.13 -18.18 -13.07
N SER A 220 -17.19 -18.74 -13.83
CA SER A 220 -16.55 -20.02 -13.50
C SER A 220 -15.61 -19.96 -12.28
N THR A 221 -15.25 -18.75 -11.83
CA THR A 221 -14.29 -18.54 -10.72
C THR A 221 -14.93 -18.61 -9.34
N THR A 222 -16.22 -18.96 -9.20
CA THR A 222 -16.90 -18.98 -7.90
C THR A 222 -16.23 -19.91 -6.89
N VAL A 223 -15.79 -21.09 -7.33
CA VAL A 223 -15.16 -22.10 -6.47
C VAL A 223 -13.67 -21.85 -6.26
N GLN A 224 -12.96 -21.44 -7.32
CA GLN A 224 -11.50 -21.27 -7.29
C GLN A 224 -11.09 -19.97 -7.98
N GLN A 225 -10.13 -19.27 -7.37
CA GLN A 225 -9.45 -18.12 -7.93
C GLN A 225 -8.70 -18.50 -9.21
N ARG A 226 -8.92 -17.76 -10.30
CA ARG A 226 -8.27 -18.00 -11.60
C ARG A 226 -7.68 -16.72 -12.18
N SER A 227 -6.65 -16.85 -13.02
CA SER A 227 -6.02 -15.70 -13.66
C SER A 227 -6.63 -15.43 -15.03
N PHE A 228 -6.78 -14.15 -15.40
CA PHE A 228 -7.17 -13.77 -16.76
C PHE A 228 -6.21 -14.26 -17.84
N VAL A 229 -4.97 -14.62 -17.48
CA VAL A 229 -4.00 -15.18 -18.43
C VAL A 229 -4.48 -16.49 -19.04
N GLU A 230 -5.25 -17.29 -18.28
CA GLU A 230 -5.87 -18.54 -18.77
C GLU A 230 -6.84 -18.28 -19.94
N LEU A 231 -7.41 -17.08 -20.01
CA LEU A 231 -8.36 -16.68 -21.04
C LEU A 231 -7.67 -16.20 -22.32
N ASN A 232 -6.38 -15.82 -22.25
CA ASN A 232 -5.64 -15.30 -23.39
C ASN A 232 -5.64 -16.28 -24.57
N GLU A 233 -5.31 -17.56 -24.34
CA GLU A 233 -5.29 -18.55 -25.40
C GLU A 233 -6.66 -18.73 -26.07
N THR A 234 -7.73 -18.66 -25.28
CA THR A 234 -9.10 -18.83 -25.76
C THR A 234 -9.53 -17.65 -26.63
N LEU A 235 -9.24 -16.42 -26.20
CA LEU A 235 -9.61 -15.21 -26.93
C LEU A 235 -8.71 -14.90 -28.13
N MET A 236 -7.46 -15.37 -28.12
CA MET A 236 -6.53 -15.22 -29.24
C MET A 236 -6.80 -16.25 -30.36
N ARG A 237 -7.44 -17.38 -30.04
CA ARG A 237 -7.80 -18.41 -31.03
C ARG A 237 -9.14 -18.10 -31.74
N PRO A 238 -9.41 -18.76 -32.88
CA PRO A 238 -10.75 -18.82 -33.47
C PRO A 238 -11.78 -19.27 -32.41
N PRO A 239 -12.99 -18.67 -32.38
CA PRO A 239 -13.56 -17.74 -33.36
C PRO A 239 -13.29 -16.25 -33.09
N PHE A 240 -12.50 -15.89 -32.08
CA PHE A 240 -12.36 -14.50 -31.62
C PHE A 240 -11.15 -13.77 -32.20
N GLY A 241 -9.95 -14.36 -32.16
CA GLY A 241 -8.75 -13.76 -32.78
C GLY A 241 -8.31 -12.42 -32.20
N VAL A 242 -8.62 -12.13 -30.93
CA VAL A 242 -8.29 -10.84 -30.29
C VAL A 242 -6.79 -10.76 -30.03
N LYS A 243 -6.18 -9.62 -30.40
CA LYS A 243 -4.75 -9.38 -30.20
C LYS A 243 -4.39 -9.16 -28.72
N ALA A 244 -3.23 -9.68 -28.31
CA ALA A 244 -2.80 -9.67 -26.91
C ALA A 244 -2.72 -8.25 -26.29
N GLY A 245 -2.38 -7.23 -27.08
CA GLY A 245 -2.31 -5.84 -26.61
C GLY A 245 -3.64 -5.28 -26.10
N VAL A 246 -4.77 -5.78 -26.62
CA VAL A 246 -6.13 -5.32 -26.31
C VAL A 246 -6.68 -5.99 -25.05
N LEU A 247 -6.27 -7.23 -24.77
CA LEU A 247 -6.87 -8.07 -23.72
C LEU A 247 -6.91 -7.41 -22.33
N PRO A 248 -5.84 -6.77 -21.82
CA PRO A 248 -5.88 -6.15 -20.49
C PRO A 248 -6.95 -5.06 -20.36
N LEU A 249 -7.20 -4.29 -21.44
CA LEU A 249 -8.23 -3.25 -21.47
C LEU A 249 -9.64 -3.87 -21.40
N LEU A 250 -9.87 -4.98 -22.11
CA LEU A 250 -11.16 -5.67 -22.08
C LEU A 250 -11.42 -6.33 -20.72
N TYR A 251 -10.42 -7.01 -20.14
CA TYR A 251 -10.55 -7.59 -18.81
C TYR A 251 -10.87 -6.53 -17.76
N PHE A 252 -10.17 -5.40 -17.82
CA PHE A 252 -10.39 -4.30 -16.89
C PHE A 252 -11.78 -3.67 -17.06
N ALA A 253 -12.25 -3.49 -18.30
CA ALA A 253 -13.60 -2.99 -18.56
C ALA A 253 -14.69 -3.93 -18.00
N VAL A 254 -14.57 -5.24 -18.23
CA VAL A 254 -15.55 -6.22 -17.69
C VAL A 254 -15.50 -6.25 -16.16
N TYR A 255 -14.30 -6.13 -15.58
CA TYR A 255 -14.12 -5.98 -14.14
C TYR A 255 -14.83 -4.73 -13.61
N LEU A 256 -14.68 -3.56 -14.23
CA LEU A 256 -15.31 -2.31 -13.77
C LEU A 256 -16.83 -2.40 -13.75
N VAL A 257 -17.43 -3.05 -14.75
CA VAL A 257 -18.90 -3.28 -14.81
C VAL A 257 -19.38 -4.16 -13.65
N ASN A 258 -18.58 -5.17 -13.28
CA ASN A 258 -18.93 -6.17 -12.27
C ASN A 258 -18.14 -6.01 -10.96
N GLN A 259 -17.60 -4.81 -10.70
CA GLN A 259 -16.65 -4.55 -9.62
C GLN A 259 -17.20 -4.79 -8.22
N SER A 260 -18.53 -4.84 -8.08
CA SER A 260 -19.21 -5.14 -6.83
C SER A 260 -19.32 -6.64 -6.59
N ALA A 261 -19.16 -7.50 -7.60
CA ALA A 261 -19.30 -8.95 -7.47
C ALA A 261 -17.98 -9.72 -7.68
N ILE A 262 -16.92 -9.04 -8.12
CA ILE A 262 -15.61 -9.65 -8.38
C ILE A 262 -14.60 -9.20 -7.32
N GLY A 263 -14.03 -10.15 -6.59
CA GLY A 263 -12.85 -9.90 -5.74
C GLY A 263 -11.57 -10.11 -6.53
N VAL A 264 -10.61 -9.23 -6.30
CA VAL A 264 -9.30 -9.24 -6.95
C VAL A 264 -8.25 -9.66 -5.92
N PHE A 265 -7.32 -10.50 -6.34
CA PHE A 265 -6.23 -10.98 -5.50
C PHE A 265 -4.91 -10.75 -6.21
N GLU A 266 -3.96 -10.17 -5.50
CA GLU A 266 -2.58 -9.97 -5.95
C GLU A 266 -1.68 -10.80 -5.05
N ASN A 267 -0.89 -11.71 -5.60
CA ASN A 267 -0.05 -12.63 -4.81
C ASN A 267 -0.84 -13.35 -3.68
N ARG A 268 -2.06 -13.82 -4.00
CA ARG A 268 -3.01 -14.49 -3.09
C ARG A 268 -3.53 -13.61 -1.93
N ARG A 269 -3.26 -12.31 -1.94
CA ARG A 269 -3.84 -11.36 -0.97
C ARG A 269 -5.03 -10.66 -1.58
N PHE A 270 -6.13 -10.61 -0.84
CA PHE A 270 -7.32 -9.88 -1.27
C PHE A 270 -7.05 -8.39 -1.40
N ARG A 271 -7.53 -7.79 -2.49
CA ARG A 271 -7.44 -6.37 -2.78
C ARG A 271 -8.85 -5.80 -2.99
N PRO A 272 -9.32 -4.89 -2.12
CA PRO A 272 -10.67 -4.33 -2.22
C PRO A 272 -10.92 -3.53 -3.50
N ARG A 273 -9.87 -2.88 -4.03
CA ARG A 273 -9.90 -2.14 -5.29
C ARG A 273 -8.54 -2.22 -5.98
N PHE A 274 -8.52 -1.99 -7.29
CA PHE A 274 -7.27 -1.69 -7.98
C PHE A 274 -6.77 -0.31 -7.55
N THR A 275 -5.51 -0.26 -7.09
CA THR A 275 -4.76 1.00 -6.98
C THR A 275 -4.07 1.30 -8.31
N ASP A 276 -3.61 2.53 -8.50
CA ASP A 276 -2.93 2.92 -9.74
C ASP A 276 -1.63 2.12 -9.96
N GLU A 277 -0.91 1.80 -8.88
CA GLU A 277 0.28 0.96 -8.97
C GLU A 277 -0.07 -0.50 -9.32
N MET A 278 -1.22 -0.99 -8.83
CA MET A 278 -1.71 -2.31 -9.21
C MET A 278 -2.12 -2.36 -10.67
N ILE A 279 -2.67 -1.29 -11.24
CA ILE A 279 -3.03 -1.22 -12.66
C ILE A 279 -1.80 -1.36 -13.54
N GLU A 280 -0.71 -0.66 -13.20
CA GLU A 280 0.55 -0.78 -13.92
C GLU A 280 1.11 -2.20 -13.86
N ARG A 281 1.09 -2.82 -12.67
CA ARG A 281 1.49 -4.22 -12.49
C ARG A 281 0.59 -5.19 -13.25
N PHE A 282 -0.72 -5.04 -13.16
CA PHE A 282 -1.70 -5.88 -13.86
C PHE A 282 -1.51 -5.81 -15.38
N ALA A 283 -1.22 -4.63 -15.92
CA ALA A 283 -1.00 -4.45 -17.34
C ALA A 283 0.32 -5.11 -17.83
N LYS A 284 1.34 -5.22 -16.97
CA LYS A 284 2.64 -5.83 -17.28
C LYS A 284 2.66 -7.33 -17.00
N ARG A 285 2.07 -7.74 -15.88
CA ARG A 285 2.03 -9.11 -15.35
C ARG A 285 0.61 -9.46 -14.87
N PRO A 286 -0.33 -9.70 -15.79
CA PRO A 286 -1.68 -10.15 -15.44
C PRO A 286 -1.69 -11.54 -14.77
N ASP A 287 -0.59 -12.29 -14.87
CA ASP A 287 -0.39 -13.60 -14.23
C ASP A 287 -0.32 -13.54 -12.70
N GLU A 288 0.14 -12.42 -12.13
CA GLU A 288 0.22 -12.23 -10.67
C GLU A 288 -1.16 -11.91 -10.04
N PHE A 289 -2.16 -11.68 -10.89
CA PHE A 289 -3.51 -11.34 -10.48
C PHE A 289 -4.46 -12.51 -10.72
N THR A 290 -5.28 -12.78 -9.71
CA THR A 290 -6.37 -13.75 -9.79
C THR A 290 -7.68 -13.10 -9.38
N ILE A 291 -8.79 -13.62 -9.90
CA ILE A 291 -10.12 -13.11 -9.63
C ILE A 291 -11.02 -14.22 -9.11
N GLN A 292 -12.01 -13.84 -8.30
CA GLN A 292 -13.06 -14.71 -7.79
C GLN A 292 -14.41 -13.99 -7.86
N TYR A 293 -15.41 -14.67 -8.40
CA TYR A 293 -16.77 -14.17 -8.46
C TYR A 293 -17.57 -14.58 -7.23
N PHE A 294 -18.13 -13.61 -6.51
CA PHE A 294 -18.93 -13.82 -5.32
C PHE A 294 -20.42 -13.69 -5.66
N LYS A 295 -21.13 -14.82 -5.66
CA LYS A 295 -22.59 -14.86 -5.84
C LYS A 295 -23.25 -14.55 -4.51
N ILE A 296 -24.24 -13.66 -4.51
CA ILE A 296 -25.04 -13.35 -3.33
C ILE A 296 -26.19 -14.34 -3.29
N GLU A 297 -26.16 -15.27 -2.34
CA GLU A 297 -27.31 -16.12 -2.02
C GLU A 297 -28.13 -15.44 -0.91
N GLY A 298 -29.44 -15.39 -1.11
CA GLY A 298 -30.38 -14.53 -0.35
C GLY A 298 -30.50 -14.81 1.16
N LEU A 299 -29.83 -15.84 1.69
CA LEU A 299 -29.85 -16.17 3.12
C LEU A 299 -29.07 -15.16 3.98
N ASN A 300 -28.24 -14.32 3.35
CA ASN A 300 -27.28 -13.45 4.02
C ASN A 300 -27.71 -11.98 4.16
N GLU A 301 -28.94 -11.62 3.75
CA GLU A 301 -29.40 -10.22 3.82
C GLU A 301 -29.55 -9.67 5.25
N SER A 302 -29.88 -10.52 6.23
CA SER A 302 -30.05 -10.10 7.63
C SER A 302 -28.73 -9.62 8.24
N ILE A 303 -27.67 -10.43 8.11
CA ILE A 303 -26.29 -10.07 8.51
C ILE A 303 -25.83 -8.84 7.72
N PHE A 304 -26.12 -8.78 6.42
CA PHE A 304 -25.76 -7.66 5.57
C PHE A 304 -26.31 -6.31 6.08
N ASN A 305 -27.60 -6.28 6.44
CA ASN A 305 -28.24 -5.07 6.94
C ASN A 305 -27.68 -4.65 8.32
N GLN A 306 -27.18 -5.59 9.13
CA GLN A 306 -26.54 -5.26 10.41
C GLN A 306 -25.18 -4.61 10.22
N TYR A 307 -24.38 -5.06 9.25
CA TYR A 307 -23.13 -4.36 8.89
C TYR A 307 -23.37 -2.93 8.40
N GLU A 308 -24.42 -2.70 7.60
CA GLU A 308 -24.79 -1.33 7.19
C GLU A 308 -25.22 -0.48 8.38
N ARG A 309 -25.97 -1.03 9.33
CA ARG A 309 -26.38 -0.33 10.56
C ARG A 309 -25.21 0.02 11.46
N ALA A 310 -24.29 -0.91 11.67
CA ALA A 310 -23.10 -0.70 12.51
C ALA A 310 -22.24 0.48 12.00
N PHE A 311 -22.17 0.65 10.67
CA PHE A 311 -21.40 1.71 10.02
C PHE A 311 -22.16 3.04 9.88
N ALA A 312 -23.49 3.00 9.76
CA ALA A 312 -24.34 4.19 9.73
C ALA A 312 -24.64 4.78 11.13
N GLY A 313 -23.95 4.30 12.17
CA GLY A 313 -24.14 4.77 13.55
C GLY A 313 -25.52 4.44 14.11
N GLY A 314 -26.12 3.32 13.70
CA GLY A 314 -27.44 2.87 14.18
C GLY A 314 -28.64 3.46 13.42
N VAL A 315 -28.43 4.33 12.43
CA VAL A 315 -29.50 4.85 11.57
C VAL A 315 -29.64 3.95 10.35
N THR A 316 -30.84 3.43 10.08
CA THR A 316 -31.12 2.68 8.84
C THR A 316 -30.84 3.55 7.62
N ALA A 317 -29.85 3.17 6.83
CA ALA A 317 -29.51 3.84 5.57
C ALA A 317 -30.75 3.90 4.64
N PRO A 318 -30.91 4.98 3.85
CA PRO A 318 -31.96 5.02 2.84
C PRO A 318 -31.73 3.88 1.85
N LYS A 319 -32.83 3.21 1.46
CA LYS A 319 -32.85 2.15 0.43
C LYS A 319 -32.39 2.72 -0.92
N THR A 320 -31.09 2.90 -1.10
CA THR A 320 -30.51 3.22 -2.39
C THR A 320 -30.49 1.92 -3.18
N GLY A 321 -31.11 1.91 -4.35
CA GLY A 321 -31.27 0.73 -5.22
C GLY A 321 -29.96 0.18 -5.82
N LYS A 322 -28.80 0.40 -5.18
CA LYS A 322 -27.54 -0.24 -5.54
C LYS A 322 -27.64 -1.72 -5.17
N LYS A 323 -27.34 -2.61 -6.12
CA LYS A 323 -27.28 -4.05 -5.88
C LYS A 323 -26.39 -4.30 -4.66
N LYS A 324 -26.99 -4.81 -3.57
CA LYS A 324 -26.28 -5.26 -2.37
C LYS A 324 -25.20 -6.23 -2.82
N SER A 325 -24.02 -6.21 -2.20
CA SER A 325 -22.96 -7.20 -2.45
C SER A 325 -21.98 -7.22 -1.30
N VAL A 326 -21.47 -8.40 -0.95
CA VAL A 326 -20.48 -8.61 0.11
C VAL A 326 -19.30 -7.65 -0.03
N LEU A 327 -18.85 -7.41 -1.26
CA LEU A 327 -17.75 -6.48 -1.52
C LEU A 327 -18.12 -5.01 -1.24
N ASN A 328 -19.40 -4.63 -1.31
CA ASN A 328 -19.84 -3.27 -0.92
C ASN A 328 -19.72 -3.05 0.59
N LEU A 329 -19.74 -4.10 1.41
CA LEU A 329 -19.46 -4.01 2.86
C LEU A 329 -17.96 -4.07 3.15
N VAL A 330 -17.26 -5.01 2.51
CA VAL A 330 -15.83 -5.24 2.77
C VAL A 330 -14.98 -4.05 2.31
N LYS A 331 -15.35 -3.37 1.21
CA LYS A 331 -14.56 -2.24 0.69
C LYS A 331 -14.47 -1.07 1.70
N PRO A 332 -15.57 -0.51 2.24
CA PRO A 332 -15.51 0.48 3.31
C PRO A 332 -14.78 -0.01 4.56
N LEU A 333 -15.01 -1.27 4.97
CA LEU A 333 -14.34 -1.85 6.13
C LEU A 333 -12.82 -1.91 5.95
N ALA A 334 -12.35 -2.40 4.80
CA ALA A 334 -10.93 -2.48 4.49
C ALA A 334 -10.30 -1.09 4.32
N ALA A 335 -11.03 -0.12 3.75
CA ALA A 335 -10.58 1.26 3.65
C ALA A 335 -10.44 1.92 5.04
N PHE A 336 -11.41 1.71 5.92
CA PHE A 336 -11.35 2.15 7.32
C PHE A 336 -10.14 1.55 8.03
N MET A 337 -9.98 0.22 7.97
CA MET A 337 -8.82 -0.47 8.57
C MET A 337 -7.48 0.03 8.01
N GLY A 338 -7.40 0.33 6.71
CA GLY A 338 -6.22 0.91 6.08
C GLY A 338 -5.96 2.37 6.43
N SER A 339 -6.98 3.13 6.84
CA SER A 339 -6.86 4.53 7.29
C SER A 339 -6.42 4.67 8.75
N LEU A 340 -6.46 3.59 9.53
CA LEU A 340 -6.07 3.60 10.94
C LEU A 340 -4.57 3.91 11.10
N PRO A 341 -4.18 4.66 12.15
CA PRO A 341 -2.77 4.85 12.50
C PRO A 341 -2.03 3.52 12.69
N GLU A 342 -0.75 3.48 12.33
CA GLU A 342 0.11 2.30 12.47
C GLU A 342 0.23 1.83 13.94
N TYR A 343 0.12 2.76 14.91
CA TYR A 343 -0.02 2.41 16.32
C TYR A 343 -1.24 1.53 16.60
N THR A 344 -2.43 1.91 16.12
CA THR A 344 -3.66 1.11 16.26
C THR A 344 -3.54 -0.25 15.56
N GLN A 345 -2.77 -0.32 14.47
CA GLN A 345 -2.52 -1.57 13.75
C GLN A 345 -1.56 -2.52 14.49
N THR A 346 -0.73 -2.04 15.42
CA THR A 346 0.32 -2.84 16.07
C THR A 346 0.14 -3.04 17.58
N THR A 347 -0.54 -2.11 18.26
CA THR A 347 -0.67 -2.13 19.72
C THR A 347 -1.43 -3.35 20.25
N ARG A 348 -0.98 -3.88 21.39
CA ARG A 348 -1.65 -4.94 22.17
C ARG A 348 -2.18 -4.40 23.49
N GLU A 349 -1.51 -3.43 24.10
CA GLU A 349 -1.95 -2.86 25.39
C GLU A 349 -3.11 -1.86 25.22
N GLY A 350 -3.20 -1.19 24.08
CA GLY A 350 -4.21 -0.15 23.82
C GLY A 350 -5.56 -0.65 23.29
N LEU A 351 -5.73 -1.96 23.10
CA LEU A 351 -6.90 -2.57 22.48
C LEU A 351 -7.38 -3.81 23.24
N SER A 352 -8.70 -3.98 23.33
CA SER A 352 -9.35 -5.16 23.89
C SER A 352 -9.00 -6.44 23.12
N ASP A 353 -9.08 -7.60 23.79
CA ASP A 353 -8.85 -8.90 23.15
C ASP A 353 -9.76 -9.15 21.94
N ARG A 354 -11.01 -8.64 21.99
CA ARG A 354 -11.97 -8.70 20.89
C ARG A 354 -11.49 -7.85 19.71
N ALA A 355 -11.09 -6.61 19.94
CA ALA A 355 -10.55 -5.74 18.90
C ALA A 355 -9.26 -6.30 18.27
N GLN A 356 -8.38 -6.90 19.07
CA GLN A 356 -7.17 -7.56 18.56
C GLN A 356 -7.49 -8.75 17.66
N LYS A 357 -8.48 -9.58 18.03
CA LYS A 357 -8.95 -10.71 17.19
C LYS A 357 -9.57 -10.22 15.88
N VAL A 358 -10.41 -9.17 15.93
CA VAL A 358 -11.01 -8.56 14.74
C VAL A 358 -9.93 -8.02 13.80
N ARG A 359 -8.92 -7.32 14.33
CA ARG A 359 -7.77 -6.84 13.55
C ARG A 359 -7.01 -8.00 12.89
N SER A 360 -6.73 -9.07 13.64
CA SER A 360 -6.05 -10.25 13.09
C SER A 360 -6.87 -10.94 12.02
N ALA A 361 -8.20 -11.03 12.18
CA ALA A 361 -9.10 -11.55 11.16
C ALA A 361 -9.00 -10.76 9.85
N PHE A 362 -9.02 -9.42 9.91
CA PHE A 362 -8.81 -8.58 8.72
C PHE A 362 -7.46 -8.80 8.04
N ASN A 363 -6.38 -8.93 8.82
CA ASN A 363 -5.02 -9.09 8.28
C ASN A 363 -4.76 -10.49 7.70
N LEU A 364 -5.43 -11.52 8.22
CA LEU A 364 -5.26 -12.92 7.81
C LEU A 364 -6.31 -13.38 6.79
N ALA A 365 -7.37 -12.61 6.58
CA ALA A 365 -8.47 -12.98 5.70
C ALA A 365 -8.00 -13.27 4.28
N LYS A 366 -8.29 -14.50 3.83
CA LYS A 366 -7.99 -14.98 2.47
C LYS A 366 -9.15 -14.75 1.52
N SER A 367 -10.35 -14.52 2.04
CA SER A 367 -11.59 -14.36 1.26
C SER A 367 -12.48 -13.32 1.93
N PRO A 368 -13.03 -12.34 1.18
CA PRO A 368 -14.01 -11.38 1.68
C PRO A 368 -15.28 -12.03 2.24
N ASN A 369 -15.68 -13.15 1.63
CA ASN A 369 -16.85 -13.89 2.08
C ASN A 369 -16.58 -14.53 3.44
N ASP A 370 -15.39 -15.14 3.59
CA ASP A 370 -15.03 -15.81 4.83
C ASP A 370 -14.86 -14.80 5.96
N LEU A 371 -14.28 -13.64 5.64
CA LEU A 371 -14.12 -12.52 6.56
C LEU A 371 -15.46 -12.06 7.17
N ILE A 372 -16.46 -11.81 6.32
CA ILE A 372 -17.76 -11.28 6.76
C ILE A 372 -18.60 -12.35 7.46
N PHE A 373 -18.63 -13.58 6.96
CA PHE A 373 -19.58 -14.59 7.44
C PHE A 373 -19.02 -15.52 8.51
N TYR A 374 -17.70 -15.63 8.64
CA TYR A 374 -17.05 -16.54 9.58
C TYR A 374 -16.00 -15.84 10.45
N ASP A 375 -15.00 -15.16 9.87
CA ASP A 375 -13.85 -14.67 10.64
C ASP A 375 -14.23 -13.53 11.60
N LEU A 376 -15.05 -12.56 11.17
CA LEU A 376 -15.51 -11.45 12.02
C LEU A 376 -16.49 -11.91 13.11
N PRO A 377 -17.55 -12.69 12.79
CA PRO A 377 -18.37 -13.36 13.79
C PRO A 377 -17.55 -14.10 14.85
N SER A 378 -16.63 -14.97 14.39
CA SER A 378 -15.81 -15.78 15.29
C SER A 378 -14.85 -14.91 16.14
N ALA A 379 -14.31 -13.83 15.59
CA ALA A 379 -13.44 -12.91 16.32
C ALA A 379 -14.17 -12.17 17.44
N LEU A 380 -15.45 -11.85 17.23
CA LEU A 380 -16.33 -11.21 18.21
C LEU A 380 -16.96 -12.20 19.22
N GLY A 381 -16.79 -13.52 18.99
CA GLY A 381 -17.26 -14.57 19.88
C GLY A 381 -18.64 -15.14 19.52
N PHE A 382 -19.12 -14.90 18.31
CA PHE A 382 -20.40 -15.42 17.80
C PHE A 382 -20.20 -16.59 16.84
N SER A 383 -21.18 -17.49 16.76
CA SER A 383 -21.17 -18.65 15.85
C SER A 383 -21.26 -18.18 14.39
N GLY A 384 -20.25 -18.49 13.58
CA GLY A 384 -20.21 -18.14 12.14
C GLY A 384 -21.46 -18.63 11.39
N SER A 385 -21.99 -17.76 10.52
CA SER A 385 -23.27 -17.66 9.78
C SER A 385 -24.39 -18.73 9.77
N ASN A 386 -24.31 -19.88 10.43
CA ASN A 386 -25.33 -20.95 10.34
C ASN A 386 -26.41 -20.93 11.44
N GLY A 387 -26.62 -19.82 12.16
CA GLY A 387 -27.65 -19.81 13.21
C GLY A 387 -27.94 -18.51 13.94
N MET A 388 -27.36 -17.36 13.55
CA MET A 388 -27.64 -16.12 14.28
C MET A 388 -29.09 -15.69 14.11
N ALA A 389 -29.86 -15.71 15.19
CA ALA A 389 -31.25 -15.30 15.22
C ALA A 389 -31.41 -14.00 16.02
N GLY A 390 -32.19 -13.05 15.48
CA GLY A 390 -32.74 -11.87 16.17
C GLY A 390 -31.78 -11.14 17.11
N ALA A 391 -31.84 -11.49 18.40
CA ALA A 391 -31.03 -10.88 19.46
C ALA A 391 -29.50 -11.04 19.23
N GLU A 392 -29.04 -12.21 18.77
CA GLU A 392 -27.60 -12.44 18.52
C GLU A 392 -27.06 -11.53 17.38
N LEU A 393 -27.93 -11.14 16.44
CA LEU A 393 -27.58 -10.22 15.34
C LEU A 393 -27.47 -8.76 15.82
N GLU A 394 -28.30 -8.35 16.77
CA GLU A 394 -28.22 -7.02 17.38
C GLU A 394 -27.02 -6.90 18.32
N ASP A 395 -26.76 -7.94 19.11
CA ASP A 395 -25.57 -8.04 19.95
C ASP A 395 -24.28 -8.02 19.11
N PHE A 396 -24.28 -8.73 17.97
CA PHE A 396 -23.18 -8.69 17.01
C PHE A 396 -22.96 -7.28 16.44
N SER A 397 -24.02 -6.60 16.00
CA SER A 397 -23.92 -5.22 15.48
C SER A 397 -23.35 -4.28 16.54
N THR A 398 -23.80 -4.40 17.78
CA THR A 398 -23.36 -3.57 18.90
C THR A 398 -21.88 -3.81 19.20
N ALA A 399 -21.47 -5.08 19.30
CA ALA A 399 -20.07 -5.45 19.53
C ALA A 399 -19.15 -4.97 18.39
N LEU A 400 -19.61 -5.03 17.14
CA LEU A 400 -18.86 -4.52 16.00
C LEU A 400 -18.71 -2.99 16.05
N THR A 401 -19.79 -2.25 16.37
CA THR A 401 -19.73 -0.79 16.53
C THR A 401 -18.81 -0.39 17.67
N GLU A 402 -18.82 -1.11 18.80
CA GLU A 402 -17.91 -0.88 19.93
C GLU A 402 -16.44 -1.04 19.49
N VAL A 403 -16.11 -2.11 18.76
CA VAL A 403 -14.74 -2.33 18.26
C VAL A 403 -14.32 -1.27 17.25
N ILE A 404 -15.21 -0.85 16.35
CA ILE A 404 -14.92 0.23 15.38
C ILE A 404 -14.65 1.55 16.12
N GLN A 405 -15.47 1.89 17.12
CA GLN A 405 -15.26 3.07 17.96
C GLN A 405 -13.99 2.97 18.80
N GLU A 406 -13.65 1.76 19.27
CA GLU A 406 -12.41 1.49 19.99
C GLU A 406 -11.18 1.76 19.11
N PHE A 407 -11.19 1.30 17.86
CA PHE A 407 -10.11 1.60 16.91
C PHE A 407 -9.96 3.10 16.65
N SER A 408 -11.06 3.82 16.44
CA SER A 408 -10.99 5.27 16.18
C SER A 408 -10.50 6.05 17.41
N ARG A 409 -10.88 5.64 18.63
CA ARG A 409 -10.49 6.30 19.88
C ARG A 409 -9.12 5.88 20.42
N CYS A 410 -8.52 4.80 19.91
CA CYS A 410 -7.28 4.23 20.43
C CYS A 410 -6.12 5.25 20.41
N HIS A 411 -5.95 5.98 19.31
CA HIS A 411 -4.90 7.01 19.20
C HIS A 411 -5.19 8.24 20.07
N GLU A 412 -6.45 8.66 20.17
CA GLU A 412 -6.87 9.75 21.07
C GLU A 412 -6.64 9.39 22.55
N ARG A 413 -6.90 8.15 22.95
CA ARG A 413 -6.62 7.64 24.29
C ARG A 413 -5.12 7.64 24.61
N LEU A 414 -4.28 7.27 23.64
CA LEU A 414 -2.82 7.36 23.78
C LEU A 414 -2.39 8.80 24.08
N ILE A 415 -2.87 9.76 23.29
CA ILE A 415 -2.56 11.19 23.48
C ILE A 415 -3.05 11.66 24.85
N THR A 416 -4.28 11.30 25.22
CA THR A 416 -4.87 11.68 26.51
C THR A 416 -4.05 11.15 27.67
N ARG A 417 -3.61 9.89 27.62
CA ARG A 417 -2.73 9.29 28.65
C ARG A 417 -1.43 10.07 28.84
N PHE A 418 -0.79 10.52 27.76
CA PHE A 418 0.43 11.33 27.87
C PHE A 418 0.15 12.73 28.44
N LYS A 419 -1.01 13.32 28.12
CA LYS A 419 -1.45 14.60 28.69
C LYS A 419 -1.63 14.48 30.20
N GLU A 420 -2.28 13.42 30.66
CA GLU A 420 -2.50 13.14 32.08
C GLU A 420 -1.18 12.98 32.83
N VAL A 421 -0.23 12.20 32.29
CA VAL A 421 1.10 12.03 32.89
C VAL A 421 1.89 13.33 32.93
N LEU A 422 1.78 14.17 31.90
CA LEU A 422 2.41 15.49 31.87
C LEU A 422 1.85 16.41 32.98
N ASN A 423 0.52 16.47 33.11
CA ASN A 423 -0.15 17.28 34.13
C ASN A 423 0.18 16.79 35.54
N GLU A 424 0.09 15.48 35.78
CA GLU A 424 0.41 14.86 37.07
C GLU A 424 1.86 15.12 37.46
N GLY A 425 2.82 14.94 36.53
CA GLY A 425 4.23 15.16 36.82
C GLY A 425 4.59 16.62 37.09
N LEU A 426 3.76 17.58 36.68
CA LEU A 426 3.91 19.00 37.01
C LEU A 426 3.08 19.42 38.25
N GLY A 427 2.47 18.46 38.97
CA GLY A 427 1.65 18.71 40.16
C GLY A 427 0.32 19.40 39.86
N ARG A 428 -0.24 19.22 38.66
CA ARG A 428 -1.46 19.91 38.19
C ARG A 428 -2.66 18.97 38.20
N GLU A 429 -3.86 19.55 38.16
CA GLU A 429 -5.08 18.76 37.97
C GLU A 429 -5.05 18.01 36.64
N VAL A 430 -5.45 16.74 36.67
CA VAL A 430 -5.37 15.82 35.53
C VAL A 430 -6.31 16.27 34.38
N ALA A 431 -7.42 16.92 34.73
CA ALA A 431 -8.51 17.27 33.82
C ALA A 431 -8.34 18.58 33.03
N ILE A 432 -7.15 19.17 33.02
CA ILE A 432 -6.91 20.43 32.30
C ILE A 432 -6.93 20.19 30.77
N ASP A 433 -7.48 21.16 30.03
CA ASP A 433 -7.49 21.15 28.55
C ASP A 433 -6.10 21.42 27.97
N LEU A 434 -5.83 20.99 26.73
CA LEU A 434 -4.54 21.15 26.06
C LEU A 434 -4.10 22.63 25.96
N ALA A 435 -5.03 23.54 25.73
CA ALA A 435 -4.75 24.98 25.66
C ALA A 435 -4.21 25.54 27.00
N GLU A 436 -4.81 25.11 28.10
CA GLU A 436 -4.42 25.54 29.44
C GLU A 436 -3.15 24.82 29.92
N CYS A 437 -2.98 23.55 29.56
CA CYS A 437 -1.72 22.81 29.74
C CYS A 437 -0.56 23.53 29.05
N ARG A 438 -0.76 24.02 27.82
CA ARG A 438 0.26 24.75 27.08
C ARG A 438 0.57 26.11 27.72
N ARG A 439 -0.47 26.87 28.12
CA ARG A 439 -0.30 28.16 28.79
C ARG A 439 0.55 28.03 30.05
N THR A 440 0.25 27.02 30.86
CA THR A 440 0.95 26.75 32.12
C THR A 440 2.37 26.21 31.91
N CYS A 441 2.62 25.47 30.83
CA CYS A 441 3.98 25.13 30.40
C CYS A 441 4.83 26.36 30.02
N GLY A 442 4.22 27.50 29.67
CA GLY A 442 4.94 28.76 29.49
C GLY A 442 5.72 29.23 30.72
N ASN A 443 5.27 28.85 31.94
CA ASN A 443 5.96 29.18 33.19
C ASN A 443 7.30 28.45 33.36
N LEU A 444 7.59 27.46 32.51
CA LEU A 444 8.84 26.71 32.49
C LEU A 444 9.93 27.42 31.66
N TYR A 445 9.59 28.55 31.03
CA TYR A 445 10.56 29.34 30.25
C TYR A 445 11.74 29.79 31.12
N GLY A 446 12.96 29.64 30.59
CA GLY A 446 14.20 30.00 31.28
C GLY A 446 14.78 28.93 32.21
N LEU A 447 14.08 27.82 32.47
CA LEU A 447 14.63 26.70 33.27
C LEU A 447 15.85 26.04 32.61
N GLU A 448 15.98 26.14 31.29
CA GLU A 448 17.12 25.61 30.52
C GLU A 448 18.47 26.17 30.98
N GLN A 449 18.48 27.38 31.56
CA GLN A 449 19.70 28.04 32.05
C GLN A 449 20.34 27.34 33.25
N TYR A 450 19.55 26.56 33.99
CA TYR A 450 20.00 25.82 35.18
C TYR A 450 20.39 24.37 34.86
N SER A 451 20.25 23.93 33.60
CA SER A 451 20.57 22.57 33.17
C SER A 451 21.95 22.49 32.52
N GLN A 452 22.79 21.56 32.97
CA GLN A 452 24.03 21.21 32.26
C GLN A 452 23.77 20.39 30.98
N ASP A 453 22.63 19.66 30.91
CA ASP A 453 22.21 18.92 29.72
C ASP A 453 21.32 19.80 28.82
N VAL A 454 21.99 20.69 28.09
CA VAL A 454 21.36 21.66 27.18
C VAL A 454 20.70 20.97 25.98
N ARG A 455 21.16 19.77 25.58
CA ARG A 455 20.71 19.11 24.34
C ARG A 455 19.42 18.32 24.51
N LEU A 456 19.26 17.58 25.61
CA LEU A 456 18.11 16.70 25.81
C LEU A 456 17.01 17.38 26.63
N LEU A 457 17.32 17.83 27.84
CA LEU A 457 16.34 18.48 28.70
C LEU A 457 15.99 19.89 28.19
N GLY A 458 17.01 20.66 27.79
CA GLY A 458 16.80 21.98 27.16
C GLY A 458 15.94 21.90 25.90
N GLY A 459 16.22 20.92 25.03
CA GLY A 459 15.41 20.66 23.83
C GLY A 459 13.96 20.25 24.11
N PHE A 460 13.68 19.64 25.26
CA PHE A 460 12.31 19.31 25.70
C PHE A 460 11.58 20.55 26.23
N ILE A 461 12.21 21.34 27.11
CA ILE A 461 11.65 22.59 27.67
C ILE A 461 11.38 23.61 26.55
N ALA A 462 12.27 23.74 25.57
CA ALA A 462 12.09 24.64 24.44
C ALA A 462 10.85 24.27 23.60
N ARG A 463 10.52 22.97 23.49
CA ARG A 463 9.32 22.50 22.78
C ARG A 463 8.06 22.70 23.61
N LEU A 464 8.12 22.49 24.92
CA LEU A 464 7.01 22.78 25.83
C LEU A 464 6.64 24.28 25.84
N THR A 465 7.62 25.16 25.76
CA THR A 465 7.45 26.62 25.80
C THR A 465 7.25 27.27 24.43
N LYS A 466 7.41 26.50 23.33
CA LYS A 466 7.27 27.02 21.96
C LYS A 466 5.85 27.51 21.69
N VAL A 467 5.75 28.74 21.17
CA VAL A 467 4.50 29.30 20.69
C VAL A 467 4.18 28.72 19.29
N GLN A 468 3.15 27.89 19.21
CA GLN A 468 2.54 27.38 17.97
C GLN A 468 1.09 27.90 17.78
N VAL A 469 0.52 27.70 16.59
CA VAL A 469 -0.85 28.15 16.28
C VAL A 469 -1.89 27.14 16.79
N GLU A 470 -1.65 25.83 16.64
CA GLU A 470 -2.56 24.77 17.10
C GLU A 470 -2.01 23.97 18.27
N ASP A 471 -2.86 23.67 19.26
CA ASP A 471 -2.46 22.96 20.48
C ASP A 471 -2.26 21.44 20.27
N SER A 472 -3.00 20.84 19.33
CA SER A 472 -2.82 19.46 18.89
C SER A 472 -1.45 19.25 18.23
N GLU A 473 -1.06 20.14 17.31
CA GLU A 473 0.25 20.12 16.65
C GLU A 473 1.38 20.40 17.65
N TRP A 474 1.18 21.32 18.59
CA TRP A 474 2.13 21.56 19.68
C TRP A 474 2.40 20.27 20.46
N PHE A 475 1.34 19.58 20.90
CA PHE A 475 1.49 18.39 21.71
C PHE A 475 2.09 17.22 20.91
N GLU A 476 1.71 17.06 19.65
CA GLU A 476 2.34 16.08 18.75
C GLU A 476 3.85 16.35 18.59
N ASN A 477 4.28 17.61 18.53
CA ASN A 477 5.71 17.95 18.48
C ASN A 477 6.47 17.57 19.77
N VAL A 478 5.83 17.70 20.94
CA VAL A 478 6.37 17.26 22.22
C VAL A 478 6.51 15.73 22.24
N LEU A 479 5.45 15.01 21.84
CA LEU A 479 5.46 13.56 21.77
C LEU A 479 6.48 13.04 20.74
N MET A 480 6.57 13.65 19.57
CA MET A 480 7.55 13.29 18.53
C MET A 480 8.98 13.44 19.04
N TYR A 481 9.26 14.38 19.93
CA TYR A 481 10.59 14.49 20.56
C TYR A 481 10.87 13.32 21.50
N LEU A 482 9.89 12.93 22.33
CA LEU A 482 10.01 11.80 23.27
C LEU A 482 10.19 10.47 22.52
N GLY A 483 9.36 10.23 21.51
CA GLY A 483 9.32 9.00 20.72
C GLY A 483 10.24 8.97 19.50
N ARG A 484 10.87 10.10 19.12
CA ARG A 484 11.69 10.32 17.90
C ARG A 484 10.98 10.07 16.56
N LYS A 485 9.66 9.86 16.57
CA LYS A 485 8.81 9.66 15.39
C LYS A 485 7.37 10.08 15.72
N PRO A 486 6.53 10.36 14.70
CA PRO A 486 5.13 10.72 14.92
C PRO A 486 4.36 9.65 15.69
N THR A 487 3.44 10.06 16.56
CA THR A 487 2.66 9.17 17.46
C THR A 487 1.86 8.13 16.69
N LYS A 488 1.40 8.49 15.48
CA LYS A 488 0.71 7.58 14.57
C LYS A 488 1.53 6.35 14.17
N LYS A 489 2.87 6.40 14.28
CA LYS A 489 3.82 5.33 13.91
C LYS A 489 4.48 4.63 15.11
N TRP A 490 3.92 4.83 16.30
CA TRP A 490 4.47 4.22 17.50
C TRP A 490 4.13 2.74 17.57
N THR A 491 4.97 2.00 18.28
CA THR A 491 4.69 0.64 18.77
C THR A 491 4.54 0.69 20.29
N ASP A 492 4.12 -0.40 20.92
CA ASP A 492 4.03 -0.47 22.39
C ASP A 492 5.39 -0.22 23.06
N THR A 493 6.50 -0.68 22.45
CA THR A 493 7.85 -0.40 22.96
C THR A 493 8.22 1.09 22.88
N ASP A 494 7.79 1.78 21.83
CA ASP A 494 8.03 3.22 21.70
C ASP A 494 7.20 4.00 22.70
N CYS A 495 5.94 3.61 22.89
CA CYS A 495 5.05 4.19 23.90
C CYS A 495 5.67 4.07 25.29
N ASN A 496 6.11 2.88 25.68
CA ASN A 496 6.72 2.64 26.99
C ASN A 496 8.05 3.42 27.16
N THR A 497 8.86 3.49 26.11
CA THR A 497 10.11 4.28 26.13
C THR A 497 9.82 5.78 26.26
N ALA A 498 8.83 6.29 25.53
CA ALA A 498 8.43 7.68 25.58
C ALA A 498 7.80 8.06 26.93
N LEU A 499 7.00 7.17 27.53
CA LEU A 499 6.46 7.35 28.89
C LEU A 499 7.56 7.41 29.94
N PHE A 500 8.55 6.51 29.86
CA PHE A 500 9.69 6.52 30.77
C PHE A 500 10.48 7.82 30.67
N ARG A 501 10.79 8.25 29.44
CA ARG A 501 11.49 9.53 29.19
C ARG A 501 10.69 10.73 29.69
N LEU A 502 9.38 10.74 29.48
CA LEU A 502 8.51 11.80 29.95
C LEU A 502 8.60 11.92 31.48
N LYS A 503 8.45 10.81 32.21
CA LYS A 503 8.54 10.80 33.68
C LYS A 503 9.91 11.25 34.18
N ASP A 504 10.98 10.82 33.51
CA ASP A 504 12.35 11.23 33.87
C ASP A 504 12.58 12.72 33.64
N PHE A 505 12.15 13.26 32.49
CA PHE A 505 12.22 14.70 32.23
C PHE A 505 11.36 15.51 33.19
N LEU A 506 10.17 15.03 33.57
CA LEU A 506 9.31 15.74 34.53
C LEU A 506 9.95 15.80 35.92
N ARG A 507 10.59 14.71 36.36
CA ARG A 507 11.38 14.70 37.61
C ARG A 507 12.51 15.73 37.55
N GLN A 508 13.26 15.76 36.46
CA GLN A 508 14.36 16.73 36.28
C GLN A 508 13.84 18.17 36.22
N ILE A 509 12.71 18.42 35.55
CA ILE A 509 12.07 19.74 35.52
C ILE A 509 11.68 20.20 36.92
N ASN A 510 11.09 19.33 37.74
CA ASN A 510 10.73 19.66 39.11
C ASN A 510 11.97 19.93 39.97
N ASP A 511 13.03 19.15 39.81
CA ASP A 511 14.31 19.38 40.50
C ASP A 511 14.91 20.75 40.08
N LEU A 512 14.85 21.13 38.80
CA LEU A 512 15.26 22.45 38.32
C LEU A 512 14.35 23.58 38.82
N GLU A 513 13.04 23.34 38.93
CA GLU A 513 12.09 24.32 39.45
C GLU A 513 12.34 24.61 40.93
N LYS A 514 12.69 23.59 41.72
CA LYS A 514 13.15 23.75 43.10
C LYS A 514 14.40 24.63 43.18
N ILE A 515 15.40 24.34 42.36
CA ILE A 515 16.61 25.18 42.25
C ILE A 515 16.22 26.63 41.94
N ARG A 516 15.43 26.85 40.88
CA ARG A 516 14.97 28.19 40.48
C ARG A 516 14.23 28.94 41.60
N LEU A 517 13.38 28.26 42.37
CA LEU A 517 12.63 28.89 43.47
C LEU A 517 13.57 29.32 44.61
N GLU A 518 14.57 28.52 44.94
CA GLU A 518 15.58 28.86 45.95
C GLU A 518 16.59 29.91 45.44
N THR A 519 16.86 29.97 44.12
CA THR A 519 17.73 30.98 43.50
C THR A 519 17.06 32.35 43.34
N LYS A 520 15.72 32.48 43.32
CA LYS A 520 15.05 33.80 43.17
C LYS A 520 15.40 34.82 44.27
N GLY A 521 16.02 34.38 45.38
CA GLY A 521 16.58 35.25 46.42
C GLY A 521 18.04 35.71 46.21
N ALA A 522 18.78 35.14 45.26
CA ALA A 522 20.19 35.43 45.00
C ALA A 522 20.43 35.78 43.52
N TYR A 523 21.29 36.77 43.24
CA TYR A 523 21.52 37.31 41.89
C TYR A 523 21.96 36.22 40.89
N VAL A 524 21.10 35.93 39.91
CA VAL A 524 21.13 34.75 39.01
C VAL A 524 22.29 34.69 37.97
N ASN A 525 23.26 35.60 37.96
CA ASN A 525 24.25 35.66 36.85
C ASN A 525 25.71 35.78 37.26
N ASP A 526 26.10 35.40 38.48
CA ASP A 526 27.51 35.35 38.86
C ASP A 526 28.14 33.99 38.46
N PRO A 527 29.12 33.95 37.54
CA PRO A 527 29.81 32.72 37.13
C PRO A 527 30.66 32.07 38.25
N ASN A 528 30.76 32.70 39.43
CA ASN A 528 31.50 32.18 40.59
C ASN A 528 30.62 31.45 41.62
N VAL A 529 29.38 31.10 41.26
CA VAL A 529 28.43 30.44 42.17
C VAL A 529 27.94 29.13 41.57
N ASP A 530 28.22 28.03 42.27
CA ASP A 530 27.76 26.68 41.96
C ASP A 530 26.55 26.30 42.83
N PHE A 531 25.60 25.56 42.25
CA PHE A 531 24.39 25.08 42.93
C PHE A 531 24.36 23.56 42.97
N TYR A 532 24.15 22.98 44.15
CA TYR A 532 24.05 21.54 44.36
C TYR A 532 22.70 21.17 44.98
N LEU A 533 21.94 20.28 44.35
CA LEU A 533 20.75 19.68 44.95
C LEU A 533 21.16 18.40 45.71
N LEU A 534 21.05 18.42 47.04
CA LEU A 534 21.24 17.25 47.89
C LEU A 534 19.90 16.52 48.03
N LYS A 535 19.88 15.22 47.78
CA LYS A 535 18.66 14.39 47.86
C LYS A 535 18.96 13.09 48.58
N ALA A 536 18.30 12.86 49.71
CA ALA A 536 18.45 11.66 50.52
C ALA A 536 17.13 10.89 50.59
N ILE A 537 17.17 9.60 50.26
CA ILE A 537 15.98 8.75 50.22
C ILE A 537 16.28 7.48 51.03
N ARG A 538 15.51 7.26 52.10
CA ARG A 538 15.56 6.04 52.91
C ARG A 538 14.31 5.22 52.67
N LYS A 539 14.46 3.90 52.58
CA LYS A 539 13.32 2.97 52.47
C LYS A 539 12.35 3.17 53.64
N GLY A 540 11.13 3.63 53.35
CA GLY A 540 10.07 3.87 54.34
C GLY A 540 9.99 5.29 54.92
N GLY A 541 10.86 6.22 54.51
CA GLY A 541 10.79 7.64 54.89
C GLY A 541 10.42 8.54 53.71
N ALA A 542 9.93 9.75 54.00
CA ALA A 542 9.76 10.79 52.98
C ALA A 542 11.13 11.20 52.41
N PRO A 543 11.23 11.51 51.11
CA PRO A 543 12.47 12.00 50.51
C PRO A 543 12.82 13.39 51.09
N LEU A 544 14.05 13.55 51.57
CA LEU A 544 14.58 14.82 52.03
C LEU A 544 15.41 15.44 50.91
N ASP A 545 15.12 16.68 50.53
CA ASP A 545 15.91 17.43 49.56
C ASP A 545 16.19 18.87 49.97
N ARG A 546 17.32 19.39 49.50
CA ARG A 546 17.77 20.76 49.78
C ARG A 546 18.73 21.26 48.71
N VAL A 547 18.61 22.53 48.30
CA VAL A 547 19.61 23.17 47.45
C VAL A 547 20.67 23.84 48.33
N VAL A 548 21.93 23.64 47.98
CA VAL A 548 23.09 24.26 48.61
C VAL A 548 23.78 25.13 47.57
N VAL A 549 24.10 26.35 47.97
CA VAL A 549 24.83 27.33 47.14
C VAL A 549 26.27 27.36 47.61
N ILE A 550 27.20 27.21 46.69
CA ILE A 550 28.64 27.33 46.94
C ILE A 550 29.17 28.48 46.10
N ASP A 551 29.65 29.53 46.77
CA ASP A 551 30.35 30.67 46.19
C ASP A 551 31.85 30.61 46.52
N HIS A 552 32.66 31.48 45.91
CA HIS A 552 34.11 31.48 46.11
C HIS A 552 34.52 31.70 47.59
N LEU A 553 33.69 32.36 48.40
CA LEU A 553 33.94 32.61 49.82
C LEU A 553 33.67 31.36 50.67
N THR A 554 32.57 30.66 50.39
CA THR A 554 32.22 29.39 51.04
C THR A 554 33.17 28.28 50.62
N GLU A 555 33.59 28.22 49.36
CA GLU A 555 34.59 27.25 48.87
C GLU A 555 35.93 27.40 49.62
N GLU A 556 36.42 28.63 49.80
CA GLU A 556 37.64 28.90 50.58
C GLU A 556 37.47 28.51 52.06
N ALA A 557 36.29 28.79 52.65
CA ALA A 557 35.98 28.46 54.04
C ALA A 557 35.87 26.95 54.28
N ILE A 558 35.36 26.18 53.31
CA ILE A 558 35.21 24.73 53.44
C ILE A 558 36.45 23.95 52.97
N ALA A 559 37.32 24.52 52.13
CA ALA A 559 38.45 23.82 51.51
C ALA A 559 39.35 23.08 52.51
N GLN A 560 39.63 23.67 53.67
CA GLN A 560 40.46 23.03 54.70
C GLN A 560 39.73 21.85 55.37
N THR A 561 38.45 22.03 55.69
CA THR A 561 37.58 21.03 56.33
C THR A 561 37.30 19.87 55.39
N LEU A 562 37.06 20.15 54.11
CA LEU A 562 36.80 19.18 53.05
C LEU A 562 38.06 18.36 52.76
N LYS A 563 39.26 18.96 52.84
CA LYS A 563 40.55 18.25 52.73
C LYS A 563 40.82 17.32 53.91
N ALA A 564 40.37 17.67 55.12
CA ALA A 564 40.46 16.80 56.30
C ALA A 564 39.48 15.62 56.21
N LEU A 565 38.21 15.90 55.91
CA LEU A 565 37.15 14.88 55.76
C LEU A 565 37.47 13.91 54.62
N SER A 566 37.91 14.41 53.46
CA SER A 566 38.28 13.56 52.32
C SER A 566 39.42 12.62 52.65
N LYS A 567 40.43 13.07 53.42
CA LYS A 567 41.55 12.22 53.84
C LYS A 567 41.10 11.05 54.71
N GLU A 568 40.15 11.26 55.62
CA GLU A 568 39.59 10.19 56.46
C GLU A 568 38.63 9.27 55.67
N LEU A 569 37.79 9.85 54.80
CA LEU A 569 36.87 9.10 53.94
C LEU A 569 37.60 8.22 52.91
N MET A 570 38.74 8.66 52.38
CA MET A 570 39.54 7.87 51.43
C MET A 570 40.25 6.67 52.08
N ASN A 571 40.40 6.65 53.41
CA ASN A 571 40.93 5.49 54.13
C ASN A 571 39.88 4.38 54.35
N LEU A 572 38.60 4.68 54.11
CA LEU A 572 37.50 3.71 54.19
C LEU A 572 37.31 2.99 52.86
N ASP A 573 36.83 1.75 52.94
CA ASP A 573 36.45 0.95 51.78
C ASP A 573 35.25 1.56 51.04
N ASP A 574 35.11 1.31 49.74
CA ASP A 574 34.14 2.04 48.89
C ASP A 574 32.68 1.91 49.37
N GLU A 575 32.27 0.71 49.84
CA GLU A 575 30.93 0.50 50.42
C GLU A 575 30.73 1.26 51.74
N LEU A 576 31.75 1.29 52.60
CA LEU A 576 31.72 2.00 53.89
C LEU A 576 31.76 3.52 53.69
N ARG A 577 32.49 4.00 52.68
CA ARG A 577 32.54 5.41 52.29
C ARG A 577 31.16 5.89 51.82
N GLY A 578 30.49 5.10 50.97
CA GLY A 578 29.12 5.37 50.53
C GLY A 578 28.12 5.39 51.69
N ALA A 579 28.20 4.43 52.61
CA ALA A 579 27.32 4.36 53.78
C ALA A 579 27.54 5.54 54.75
N CYS A 580 28.80 5.95 54.97
CA CYS A 580 29.14 7.07 55.83
C CYS A 580 28.61 8.40 55.27
N LEU A 581 28.81 8.66 53.97
CA LEU A 581 28.27 9.84 53.29
C LEU A 581 26.73 9.86 53.31
N ALA A 582 26.08 8.71 53.09
CA ALA A 582 24.62 8.60 53.16
C ALA A 582 24.09 8.93 54.56
N ARG A 583 24.73 8.43 55.62
CA ARG A 583 24.35 8.74 57.01
C ARG A 583 24.61 10.20 57.37
N LEU A 584 25.77 10.74 57.01
CA LEU A 584 26.10 12.16 57.24
C LEU A 584 25.09 13.09 56.54
N MET A 585 24.78 12.81 55.27
CA MET A 585 23.81 13.60 54.51
C MET A 585 22.41 13.53 55.13
N MET A 586 21.96 12.35 55.60
CA MET A 586 20.69 12.21 56.32
C MET A 586 20.67 12.98 57.65
N THR A 587 21.75 12.97 58.42
CA THR A 587 21.83 13.72 59.69
C THR A 587 21.79 15.23 59.44
N VAL A 588 22.52 15.72 58.43
CA VAL A 588 22.57 17.15 58.08
C VAL A 588 21.22 17.64 57.55
N LEU A 589 20.54 16.85 56.70
CA LEU A 589 19.22 17.19 56.19
C LEU A 589 18.12 17.07 57.26
N GLY A 590 18.24 16.10 58.18
CA GLY A 590 17.24 15.88 59.25
C GLY A 590 17.35 16.82 60.45
N GLN A 591 18.54 17.35 60.80
CA GLN A 591 18.70 18.24 61.95
C GLN A 591 18.07 19.63 61.76
N GLN A 592 17.84 20.07 60.52
CA GLN A 592 17.24 21.39 60.27
C GLN A 592 15.71 21.38 60.14
N GLU A 593 15.07 20.26 59.79
CA GLU A 593 13.61 20.13 59.93
C GLU A 593 13.19 20.26 61.40
N ALA A 594 14.02 19.77 62.33
CA ALA A 594 13.78 19.90 63.78
C ALA A 594 13.91 21.34 64.32
N THR A 595 14.50 22.28 63.56
CA THR A 595 14.64 23.69 63.98
C THR A 595 13.49 24.60 63.55
N GLY A 596 12.51 24.07 62.80
CA GLY A 596 11.37 24.83 62.28
C GLY A 596 10.05 24.68 63.05
N ASP A 597 9.98 23.79 64.05
CA ASP A 597 8.78 23.56 64.85
C ASP A 597 9.07 23.83 66.34
N GLU A 598 8.15 24.51 67.01
CA GLU A 598 8.30 25.01 68.37
C GLU A 598 8.63 23.93 69.41
N ALA A 599 9.32 24.38 70.46
CA ALA A 599 9.77 23.68 71.66
C ALA A 599 8.86 22.55 72.21
N LEU A 600 9.49 21.48 72.72
CA LEU A 600 9.27 20.85 74.05
C LEU A 600 10.37 19.77 74.30
N PRO A 601 10.67 19.38 75.56
CA PRO A 601 12.04 19.26 76.04
C PRO A 601 12.66 17.86 75.99
N VAL A 602 13.99 17.89 76.08
CA VAL A 602 14.95 16.86 76.47
C VAL A 602 14.35 15.72 77.30
N THR A 603 14.52 14.49 76.83
CA THR A 603 14.65 13.31 77.69
C THR A 603 15.97 12.63 77.38
N GLU A 604 16.76 12.47 78.44
CA GLU A 604 17.99 11.71 78.51
C GLU A 604 17.76 10.26 78.05
N LEU A 605 18.72 9.70 77.32
CA LEU A 605 18.88 8.26 77.14
C LEU A 605 20.36 7.93 77.33
N ASP A 606 20.73 7.80 78.60
CA ASP A 606 21.77 6.85 79.02
C ASP A 606 21.23 5.41 78.85
N ASP A 607 22.18 4.48 78.75
CA ASP A 607 22.04 3.01 78.73
C ASP A 607 21.43 2.36 77.48
N PHE A 608 22.30 1.79 76.64
CA PHE A 608 22.16 0.38 76.23
C PHE A 608 23.55 -0.22 75.99
N GLY A 609 24.03 -0.93 77.03
CA GLY A 609 25.08 -1.93 76.90
C GLY A 609 24.58 -3.21 76.22
N ASP A 610 25.54 -3.89 75.61
CA ASP A 610 25.66 -5.32 75.33
C ASP A 610 24.51 -6.14 74.70
N MET A 611 24.92 -6.84 73.64
CA MET A 611 24.34 -8.04 73.01
C MET A 611 23.06 -7.91 72.17
N LEU A 612 23.24 -7.60 70.89
CA LEU A 612 22.93 -8.48 69.73
C LEU A 612 23.38 -7.84 68.42
#